data_AF-A0A1I0G0H3-F1
#
_entry.id   AF-A0A1I0G0H3-F1
#
_cell.length_a   1.000
_cell.length_b   1.000
_cell.length_c   1.000
_cell.angle_alpha   90.00
_cell.angle_beta   90.00
_cell.angle_gamma   90.00
#
_symmetry.space_group_name_H-M   'P 1'
#
loop_
_entity.id
_entity.type
_entity.pdbx_description
1 polymer ?
#
loop_
_entity_poly.entity_id
_entity_poly.type
_entity_poly.pdbx_seq_one_letter_code
_entity_poly.pdbx_strand_id
1 'polypeptide(L)'
;MFQRNFYLFFVIIILFVTSCSEANQSYAGESENWKVNYGRNETMVIVYSGEKPPPEEKVNISIEQRTSLLTTNIYLTDGGINKQNVSFNYSPNVADVKIRIKWDGKSENVILKELNP
;
A
#
# COMPACT_ATOMS: atom_id res chain seq x y z
N MET A 1 51.49 3.54 -37.07
CA MET A 1 51.05 4.11 -35.78
C MET A 1 49.53 4.02 -35.69
N PHE A 2 49.05 2.80 -35.50
CA PHE A 2 47.66 2.55 -35.13
C PHE A 2 47.54 2.69 -33.61
N GLN A 3 46.32 2.91 -33.12
CA GLN A 3 45.94 2.54 -31.74
C GLN A 3 46.28 3.55 -30.62
N ARG A 4 45.93 4.84 -30.76
CA ARG A 4 45.97 5.75 -29.58
C ARG A 4 44.86 6.79 -29.43
N ASN A 5 43.86 6.83 -30.31
CA ASN A 5 42.80 7.85 -30.25
C ASN A 5 41.36 7.30 -30.24
N PHE A 6 41.17 5.99 -30.03
CA PHE A 6 39.82 5.39 -29.97
C PHE A 6 39.31 5.18 -28.53
N TYR A 7 40.13 5.43 -27.52
CA TYR A 7 39.80 5.13 -26.12
C TYR A 7 39.07 6.25 -25.36
N LEU A 8 38.98 7.46 -25.91
CA LEU A 8 38.39 8.61 -25.20
C LEU A 8 36.90 8.86 -25.53
N PHE A 9 36.33 8.19 -26.53
CA PHE A 9 34.90 8.32 -26.83
C PHE A 9 34.02 7.24 -26.19
N PHE A 10 34.59 6.16 -25.67
CA PHE A 10 33.81 5.07 -25.07
C PHE A 10 33.53 5.25 -23.58
N VAL A 11 34.16 6.22 -22.91
CA VAL A 11 34.06 6.41 -21.45
C VAL A 11 32.95 7.40 -21.06
N ILE A 12 32.40 8.17 -22.01
CA ILE A 12 31.35 9.18 -21.72
C ILE A 12 29.93 8.60 -21.83
N ILE A 13 29.75 7.41 -22.41
CA ILE A 13 28.42 6.76 -22.54
C ILE A 13 28.04 5.96 -21.28
N ILE A 14 28.96 5.80 -20.33
CA ILE A 14 28.69 5.20 -19.01
C ILE A 14 28.38 6.31 -17.98
N LEU A 15 27.81 7.43 -18.42
CA LEU A 15 27.04 8.30 -17.54
C LEU A 15 25.73 7.59 -17.20
N PHE A 16 25.85 6.66 -16.26
CA PHE A 16 24.89 6.37 -15.20
C PHE A 16 23.44 6.71 -15.57
N VAL A 17 22.88 5.92 -16.48
CA VAL A 17 21.44 5.61 -16.47
C VAL A 17 21.19 4.69 -15.27
N THR A 18 21.52 5.14 -14.05
CA THR A 18 20.78 4.69 -12.89
C THR A 18 19.48 5.44 -12.96
N SER A 19 18.59 5.04 -13.88
CA SER A 19 17.18 5.17 -13.58
C SER A 19 17.02 4.31 -12.34
N CYS A 20 17.07 4.96 -11.18
CA CYS A 20 16.38 4.48 -10.00
C CYS A 20 14.92 4.43 -10.45
N SER A 21 14.56 3.34 -11.12
CA SER A 21 13.17 2.97 -11.31
C SER A 21 12.73 2.73 -9.89
N GLU A 22 12.11 3.73 -9.26
CA GLU A 22 11.32 3.54 -8.06
C GLU A 22 10.42 2.33 -8.37
N ALA A 23 10.80 1.18 -7.83
CA ALA A 23 10.03 -0.03 -8.00
C ALA A 23 8.64 0.31 -7.47
N ASN A 24 7.62 0.14 -8.29
CA ASN A 24 6.26 0.54 -7.95
C ASN A 24 5.72 -0.46 -6.92
N GLN A 25 6.13 -0.32 -5.66
CA GLN A 25 5.80 -1.28 -4.63
C GLN A 25 4.30 -1.20 -4.35
N SER A 26 3.62 -2.33 -4.57
CA SER A 26 2.23 -2.53 -4.18
C SER A 26 2.21 -3.49 -3.01
N TYR A 27 1.27 -3.30 -2.10
CA TYR A 27 1.17 -4.08 -0.88
C TYR A 27 -0.26 -4.55 -0.70
N ALA A 28 -0.43 -5.78 -0.22
CA ALA A 28 -1.74 -6.30 0.11
C ALA A 28 -1.71 -7.16 1.37
N GLY A 29 -2.83 -7.20 2.07
CA GLY A 29 -3.06 -8.05 3.21
C GLY A 29 -4.52 -8.46 3.27
N GLU A 30 -4.77 -9.63 3.83
CA GLU A 30 -6.11 -10.16 4.02
C GLU A 30 -6.27 -10.69 5.45
N SER A 31 -7.48 -10.58 5.97
CA SER A 31 -7.95 -11.24 7.18
C SER A 31 -9.26 -11.97 6.86
N GLU A 32 -9.96 -12.47 7.87
CA GLU A 32 -11.18 -13.27 7.67
C GLU A 32 -12.26 -12.49 6.90
N ASN A 33 -12.47 -11.23 7.24
CA ASN A 33 -13.54 -10.41 6.67
C ASN A 33 -13.04 -9.23 5.83
N TRP A 34 -11.73 -9.03 5.71
CA TRP A 34 -11.18 -7.82 5.09
C TRP A 34 -10.03 -8.09 4.14
N LYS A 35 -10.01 -7.37 3.03
CA LYS A 35 -8.86 -7.25 2.14
C LYS A 35 -8.42 -5.81 2.12
N VAL A 36 -7.11 -5.59 2.22
CA VAL A 36 -6.52 -4.27 2.15
C VAL A 36 -5.45 -4.25 1.09
N ASN A 37 -5.54 -3.29 0.17
CA ASN A 37 -4.53 -3.03 -0.84
C ASN A 37 -3.99 -1.62 -0.65
N TYR A 38 -2.68 -1.45 -0.76
CA TYR A 38 -2.00 -0.17 -0.71
C TYR A 38 -1.03 -0.09 -1.88
N GLY A 39 -1.04 0.99 -2.65
CA GLY A 39 -0.23 1.07 -3.86
C GLY A 39 0.13 2.49 -4.29
N ARG A 40 0.71 2.56 -5.49
CA ARG A 40 1.39 3.68 -6.20
C ARG A 40 0.91 5.11 -5.96
N ASN A 41 -0.36 5.32 -5.60
CA ASN A 41 -0.97 6.65 -5.44
C ASN A 41 -1.26 6.97 -3.97
N GLU A 42 -0.52 6.36 -3.03
CA GLU A 42 -0.70 6.52 -1.58
C GLU A 42 -2.16 6.28 -1.11
N THR A 43 -2.87 5.43 -1.84
CA THR A 43 -4.28 5.13 -1.59
C THR A 43 -4.38 3.72 -1.04
N MET A 44 -4.99 3.57 0.14
CA MET A 44 -5.38 2.27 0.67
C MET A 44 -6.83 2.00 0.28
N VAL A 45 -7.07 0.83 -0.26
CA VAL A 45 -8.39 0.33 -0.56
C VAL A 45 -8.71 -0.74 0.45
N ILE A 46 -9.71 -0.50 1.29
CA ILE A 46 -10.19 -1.43 2.30
C ILE A 46 -11.48 -2.03 1.80
N VAL A 47 -11.53 -3.36 1.73
CA VAL A 47 -12.63 -4.11 1.15
C VAL A 47 -13.18 -5.08 2.18
N TYR A 48 -14.49 -5.05 2.42
CA TYR A 48 -15.15 -6.10 3.19
C TYR A 48 -15.40 -7.31 2.29
N SER A 49 -14.84 -8.46 2.67
CA SER A 49 -14.92 -9.75 1.96
C SER A 49 -15.52 -10.88 2.79
N GLY A 50 -16.16 -10.55 3.92
CA GLY A 50 -16.84 -11.54 4.76
C GLY A 50 -18.05 -12.18 4.09
N GLU A 51 -18.40 -13.38 4.54
CA GLU A 51 -19.58 -14.11 4.04
C GLU A 51 -20.91 -13.52 4.52
N LYS A 52 -20.86 -12.77 5.64
CA LYS A 52 -22.04 -12.07 6.19
C LYS A 52 -22.24 -10.73 5.48
N PRO A 53 -23.42 -10.10 5.60
CA PRO A 53 -23.58 -8.74 5.14
C PRO A 53 -22.55 -7.79 5.78
N PRO A 54 -22.09 -6.76 5.05
CA PRO A 54 -21.18 -5.77 5.60
C PRO A 54 -21.82 -5.07 6.81
N PRO A 55 -21.01 -4.61 7.77
CA PRO A 55 -21.48 -3.81 8.91
C PRO A 55 -22.26 -2.59 8.45
N GLU A 56 -23.47 -2.40 9.02
CA GLU A 56 -24.30 -1.20 8.79
C GLU A 56 -23.76 0.02 9.55
N GLU A 57 -22.99 -0.22 10.61
CA GLU A 57 -22.40 0.82 11.45
C GLU A 57 -21.04 1.33 10.95
N LYS A 58 -20.51 2.35 11.65
CA LYS A 58 -19.16 2.87 11.39
C LYS A 58 -18.11 1.79 11.62
N VAL A 59 -17.23 1.65 10.64
CA VAL A 59 -16.03 0.83 10.73
C VAL A 59 -14.87 1.74 11.10
N ASN A 60 -14.20 1.47 12.22
CA ASN A 60 -13.02 2.19 12.66
C ASN A 60 -11.75 1.51 12.13
N ILE A 61 -10.95 2.27 11.40
CA ILE A 61 -9.66 1.82 10.86
C ILE A 61 -8.56 2.53 11.64
N SER A 62 -7.69 1.76 12.27
CA SER A 62 -6.49 2.22 12.95
C SER A 62 -5.26 1.70 12.22
N ILE A 63 -4.38 2.58 11.81
CA ILE A 63 -3.13 2.26 11.10
C ILE A 63 -1.99 2.65 12.02
N GLU A 64 -1.30 1.64 12.52
CA GLU A 64 -0.17 1.80 13.43
C GLU A 64 1.13 1.64 12.64
N GLN A 65 2.03 2.60 12.84
CA GLN A 65 3.39 2.64 12.34
C GLN A 65 4.33 2.90 13.51
N ARG A 66 5.66 2.72 13.31
CA ARG A 66 6.66 2.90 14.38
C ARG A 66 6.54 4.19 15.16
N THR A 67 6.12 5.29 14.53
CA THR A 67 6.07 6.63 15.14
C THR A 67 4.70 7.30 15.08
N SER A 68 3.69 6.66 14.47
CA SER A 68 2.40 7.29 14.24
C SER A 68 1.24 6.30 14.34
N LEU A 69 0.10 6.80 14.82
CA LEU A 69 -1.17 6.11 14.80
C LEU A 69 -2.16 7.01 14.07
N LEU A 70 -2.70 6.52 12.96
CA LEU A 70 -3.77 7.19 12.24
C LEU A 70 -5.06 6.42 12.44
N THR A 71 -6.11 7.11 12.88
CA THR A 71 -7.43 6.53 13.05
C THR A 71 -8.43 7.26 12.17
N THR A 72 -9.18 6.52 11.36
CA THR A 72 -10.27 7.04 10.54
C THR A 72 -11.52 6.18 10.69
N ASN A 73 -12.68 6.76 10.41
CA ASN A 73 -13.94 6.03 10.41
C ASN A 73 -14.50 6.03 8.99
N ILE A 74 -14.91 4.86 8.52
CA ILE A 74 -15.55 4.68 7.22
C ILE A 74 -16.94 4.07 7.39
N TYR A 75 -17.81 4.32 6.41
CA TYR A 75 -19.09 3.63 6.29
C TYR A 75 -19.04 2.76 5.04
N LEU A 76 -19.50 1.53 5.16
CA LEU A 76 -19.70 0.67 4.00
C LEU A 76 -21.08 0.99 3.43
N THR A 77 -21.13 1.50 2.19
CA THR A 77 -22.40 1.78 1.54
C THR A 77 -22.91 0.52 0.85
N ASP A 78 -24.14 0.14 1.17
CA ASP A 78 -24.87 -0.98 0.57
C ASP A 78 -25.26 -0.61 -0.87
N GLY A 79 -24.31 -0.72 -1.80
CA GLY A 79 -24.43 -0.12 -3.13
C GLY A 79 -23.50 -0.71 -4.21
N GLY A 80 -22.95 -1.90 -3.97
CA GLY A 80 -22.29 -2.70 -5.01
C GLY A 80 -20.77 -2.65 -5.02
N ILE A 81 -20.13 -1.86 -4.16
CA ILE A 81 -18.70 -1.95 -3.93
C ILE A 81 -18.45 -1.80 -2.43
N ASN A 82 -18.27 -2.92 -1.72
CA ASN A 82 -17.81 -2.98 -0.33
C ASN A 82 -16.36 -2.46 -0.17
N LYS A 83 -15.95 -1.47 -0.96
CA LYS A 83 -14.59 -0.91 -1.00
C LYS A 83 -14.67 0.55 -0.59
N GLN A 84 -13.82 0.94 0.33
CA GLN A 84 -13.57 2.33 0.63
C GLN A 84 -12.13 2.69 0.31
N ASN A 85 -11.98 3.78 -0.43
CA ASN A 85 -10.68 4.38 -0.69
C ASN A 85 -10.37 5.31 0.47
N VAL A 86 -9.35 4.95 1.23
CA VAL A 86 -8.75 5.83 2.22
C VAL A 86 -7.50 6.41 1.57
N SER A 87 -7.55 7.67 1.19
CA SER A 87 -6.36 8.41 0.75
C SER A 87 -5.57 8.85 1.98
N PHE A 88 -4.25 8.70 1.92
CA PHE A 88 -3.34 9.28 2.90
C PHE A 88 -2.53 10.37 2.23
N ASN A 89 -2.14 11.37 3.01
CA ASN A 89 -1.22 12.41 2.57
C ASN A 89 0.25 12.00 2.80
N TYR A 90 0.54 10.69 2.79
CA TYR A 90 1.85 10.16 3.16
C TYR A 90 2.07 8.75 2.62
N SER A 91 3.27 8.50 2.10
CA SER A 91 3.79 7.18 1.74
C SER A 91 4.42 6.48 2.96
N PRO A 92 3.71 5.53 3.61
CA PRO A 92 4.24 4.81 4.75
C PRO A 92 5.30 3.80 4.34
N ASN A 93 6.31 3.66 5.20
CA ASN A 93 7.18 2.50 5.12
C ASN A 93 6.36 1.26 5.52
N VAL A 94 5.89 0.54 4.51
CA VAL A 94 4.87 -0.51 4.68
C VAL A 94 5.40 -1.75 5.41
N ALA A 95 6.72 -1.89 5.55
CA ALA A 95 7.36 -2.97 6.31
C ALA A 95 6.97 -2.97 7.80
N ASP A 96 6.49 -1.85 8.34
CA ASP A 96 6.08 -1.71 9.75
C ASP A 96 4.60 -1.32 9.92
N VAL A 97 3.77 -1.43 8.88
CA VAL A 97 2.35 -1.04 8.93
C VAL A 97 1.50 -2.17 9.49
N LYS A 98 0.83 -1.92 10.62
CA LYS A 98 -0.23 -2.77 11.16
C LYS A 98 -1.57 -2.08 11.00
N ILE A 99 -2.52 -2.74 10.33
CA ILE A 99 -3.87 -2.21 10.15
C ILE A 99 -4.80 -2.97 11.06
N ARG A 100 -5.54 -2.25 11.89
CA ARG A 100 -6.57 -2.79 12.75
C ARG A 100 -7.92 -2.23 12.33
N ILE A 101 -8.85 -3.12 12.07
CA ILE A 101 -10.21 -2.81 11.61
C ILE A 101 -11.17 -3.23 12.72
N LYS A 102 -12.05 -2.32 13.17
CA LYS A 102 -13.04 -2.58 14.22
C LYS A 102 -14.45 -2.19 13.74
N TRP A 103 -15.42 -3.03 14.02
CA TRP A 103 -16.84 -2.84 13.67
C TRP A 103 -17.68 -3.72 14.59
N ASP A 104 -18.90 -3.31 14.95
CA ASP A 104 -19.88 -4.13 15.70
C ASP A 104 -19.29 -4.90 16.90
N GLY A 105 -18.36 -4.29 17.64
CA GLY A 105 -17.64 -4.92 18.76
C GLY A 105 -16.57 -5.97 18.38
N LYS A 106 -16.40 -6.26 17.09
CA LYS A 106 -15.34 -7.12 16.53
C LYS A 106 -14.10 -6.34 16.15
N SER A 107 -12.98 -7.06 16.01
CA SER A 107 -11.72 -6.50 15.54
C SER A 107 -10.92 -7.53 14.76
N GLU A 108 -10.34 -7.10 13.64
CA GLU A 108 -9.36 -7.87 12.87
C GLU A 108 -8.09 -7.05 12.65
N ASN A 109 -6.97 -7.75 12.49
CA ASN A 109 -5.70 -7.14 12.11
C ASN A 109 -5.30 -7.64 10.73
N VAL A 110 -4.94 -6.71 9.85
CA VAL A 110 -4.42 -6.98 8.52
C VAL A 110 -2.96 -6.57 8.49
N ILE A 111 -2.10 -7.51 8.07
CA ILE A 111 -0.68 -7.29 7.88
C ILE A 111 -0.43 -7.20 6.37
N LEU A 112 0.09 -6.06 5.93
CA LEU A 112 0.43 -5.85 4.53
C LEU A 112 1.73 -6.57 4.17
N LYS A 113 1.75 -7.17 2.99
CA LYS A 113 2.92 -7.79 2.37
C LYS A 113 3.14 -7.18 1.00
N GLU A 114 4.40 -6.98 0.63
CA GLU A 114 4.77 -6.54 -0.72
C GLU A 114 4.29 -7.58 -1.74
N LEU A 115 3.51 -7.12 -2.71
CA LEU A 115 3.17 -7.87 -3.91
C LEU A 115 4.38 -7.70 -4.84
N ASN A 116 5.06 -8.81 -5.14
CA ASN A 116 6.34 -8.90 -5.88
C ASN A 116 6.66 -7.72 -6.82
N PRO A 117 7.90 -7.18 -6.78
CA PRO A 117 8.39 -6.12 -7.67
C PRO A 117 8.57 -6.56 -9.13
#